data_AF-A0A8J7KUH9-F1
#
_entry.id   AF-A0A8J7KUH9-F1
#
_cell.length_a   1.000
_cell.length_b   1.000
_cell.length_c   1.000
_cell.angle_alpha   90.00
_cell.angle_beta   90.00
_cell.angle_gamma   90.00
#
_symmetry.space_group_name_H-M   'P 1'
#
loop_
_entity.id
_entity.type
_entity.pdbx_description
1 polymer ?
#
loop_
_entity_poly.entity_id
_entity_poly.type
_entity_poly.pdbx_seq_one_letter_code
_entity_poly.pdbx_strand_id
1 'polypeptide(L)'
;MRKRPLAAAVSAVAMLLAVPAVAAARPEPTPTPEQAADRYVATAGLTSPGVTVVRGTPQPGTRGLTYVAYERRYLGLPVVGGDFVVVTDARGRVVDSAVAYPGPISVPGDPTGADVVYAPGGPRFARAGESADRRTYTDPATGAVIASFDQVSHDVGHGYHNGQVDLATTAGTLKDPGRDGLACGPDTTKVPYTNSTTTWGNGDAKDLVTACVDAYYAAAKEYDMLRDWLGRSGIDGTGKAFPLYVGWDDANAYWYTGSTYARFGHNQNNTRWLTSLDVVGHELGHAIFQHTPGGYGTSGENYPLNEATADVFGVLTEFYANNPNDPGDYDIGEEVDFGGDGKPIRYMYDSSKAGQLNCYTNPMPNNDYYSAGGPLRHWFYLTAEGSRPANGRPTSPTCDNSTVTGLSLRTAGEIFYNALLRKTSTWDYAAVRRDTLAAARQLFPNSCAEFTAVRAAWNAVSVPAQAGEATCTGTPSPTTSPKPTGSPKPTASPTSAGRTFTDGTARPINDLATTTGSVTTSLTGPAASPVTLTITLQHTCAEDLTITLRAPDNKTYPVLASRSGTCTRWSGARTFTVPAVTSPAGGTWKLLVADDYRRDTGTLTSWTITL
;
A
#
# COMPACT_ATOMS: atom_id res chain seq x y z
N MET A 1 20.83 -52.02 81.40
CA MET A 1 20.19 -51.48 80.16
C MET A 1 19.96 -49.99 80.38
N ARG A 2 20.75 -49.15 79.69
CA ARG A 2 20.95 -47.73 80.04
C ARG A 2 19.86 -46.81 79.46
N LYS A 3 19.13 -46.14 80.36
CA LYS A 3 18.43 -44.87 80.09
C LYS A 3 19.43 -43.71 80.29
N ARG A 4 19.46 -42.74 79.39
CA ARG A 4 20.30 -41.53 79.47
C ARG A 4 19.62 -40.45 80.32
N PRO A 5 20.34 -39.71 81.19
CA PRO A 5 19.81 -38.52 81.84
C PRO A 5 20.24 -37.21 81.15
N LEU A 6 19.40 -36.20 81.34
CA LEU A 6 19.56 -34.79 81.01
C LEU A 6 20.77 -34.16 81.72
N ALA A 7 21.33 -33.10 81.10
CA ALA A 7 21.96 -32.01 81.82
C ALA A 7 21.60 -30.69 81.15
N ALA A 8 20.96 -29.81 81.92
CA ALA A 8 20.70 -28.41 81.59
C ALA A 8 21.93 -27.56 81.95
N ALA A 9 22.19 -26.49 81.19
CA ALA A 9 23.09 -25.42 81.60
C ALA A 9 22.49 -24.06 81.24
N VAL A 10 22.52 -23.19 82.24
CA VAL A 10 21.83 -21.91 82.37
C VAL A 10 22.58 -20.78 81.66
N SER A 11 21.82 -19.84 81.11
CA SER A 11 22.27 -18.62 80.43
C SER A 11 22.86 -17.58 81.37
N ALA A 12 23.91 -16.88 80.91
CA ALA A 12 24.31 -15.58 81.42
C ALA A 12 24.10 -14.54 80.31
N VAL A 13 23.29 -13.51 80.62
CA VAL A 13 22.87 -12.43 79.71
C VAL A 13 23.89 -11.28 79.81
N ALA A 14 24.42 -10.84 78.67
CA ALA A 14 25.14 -9.58 78.52
C ALA A 14 24.25 -8.58 77.79
N MET A 15 23.89 -7.47 78.44
CA MET A 15 23.15 -6.36 77.85
C MET A 15 24.05 -5.59 76.87
N LEU A 16 23.74 -5.65 75.57
CA LEU A 16 24.15 -4.63 74.59
C LEU A 16 22.98 -3.67 74.36
N LEU A 17 23.23 -2.37 74.54
CA LEU A 17 22.31 -1.29 74.17
C LEU A 17 22.17 -1.26 72.63
N ALA A 18 21.04 -1.75 72.12
CA ALA A 18 20.67 -1.67 70.71
C ALA A 18 19.92 -0.35 70.43
N VAL A 19 20.45 0.47 69.52
CA VAL A 19 19.74 1.60 68.93
C VAL A 19 18.62 1.04 68.03
N PRO A 20 17.37 1.52 68.09
CA PRO A 20 16.30 0.97 67.26
C PRO A 20 16.52 1.39 65.81
N ALA A 21 16.75 0.40 64.95
CA ALA A 21 16.76 0.60 63.50
C ALA A 21 15.33 0.93 63.04
N VAL A 22 15.16 2.10 62.42
CA VAL A 22 13.93 2.47 61.70
C VAL A 22 13.78 1.46 60.55
N ALA A 23 12.76 0.61 60.63
CA ALA A 23 12.44 -0.32 59.55
C ALA A 23 12.01 0.49 58.32
N ALA A 24 12.85 0.47 57.27
CA ALA A 24 12.48 1.01 55.97
C ALA A 24 11.24 0.27 55.44
N ALA A 25 10.22 1.02 55.05
CA ALA A 25 9.00 0.47 54.45
C ALA A 25 9.38 -0.42 53.25
N ARG A 26 8.84 -1.64 53.19
CA ARG A 26 9.03 -2.52 52.02
C ARG A 26 8.44 -1.82 50.79
N PRO A 27 9.14 -1.79 49.64
CA PRO A 27 8.57 -1.27 48.41
C PRO A 27 7.35 -2.12 48.03
N GLU A 28 6.23 -1.46 47.71
CA GLU A 28 5.03 -2.14 47.20
C GLU A 28 5.37 -2.94 45.92
N PRO A 29 4.76 -4.12 45.72
CA PRO A 29 4.94 -4.87 44.49
C PRO A 29 4.45 -4.04 43.29
N THR A 30 5.26 -4.01 42.23
CA THR A 30 4.90 -3.35 40.96
C THR A 30 3.56 -3.92 40.46
N PRO A 31 2.56 -3.07 40.18
CA PRO A 31 1.27 -3.54 39.68
C PRO A 31 1.45 -4.24 38.34
N THR A 32 0.61 -5.24 38.06
CA THR A 32 0.56 -5.80 36.70
C THR A 32 0.13 -4.72 35.70
N PRO A 33 0.46 -4.86 34.41
CA PRO A 33 0.02 -3.91 33.38
C PRO A 33 -1.49 -3.64 33.41
N GLU A 34 -2.31 -4.66 33.67
CA GLU A 34 -3.76 -4.54 33.79
C GLU A 34 -4.20 -3.79 35.05
N GLN A 35 -3.53 -4.04 36.18
CA GLN A 35 -3.81 -3.32 37.42
C GLN A 35 -3.45 -1.84 37.30
N ALA A 36 -2.37 -1.53 36.59
CA ALA A 36 -1.99 -0.16 36.29
C ALA A 36 -3.03 0.53 35.39
N ALA A 37 -3.53 -0.18 34.37
CA ALA A 37 -4.61 0.31 33.51
C ALA A 37 -5.89 0.57 34.32
N ASP A 38 -6.33 -0.35 35.18
CA ASP A 38 -7.53 -0.17 36.01
C ASP A 38 -7.43 1.05 36.93
N ARG A 39 -6.27 1.26 37.54
CA ARG A 39 -6.00 2.44 38.39
C ARG A 39 -6.11 3.73 37.59
N TYR A 40 -5.57 3.76 36.37
CA TYR A 40 -5.72 4.92 35.49
C TYR A 40 -7.19 5.20 35.18
N VAL A 41 -7.96 4.18 34.78
CA VAL A 41 -9.39 4.33 34.47
C VAL A 41 -10.19 4.93 35.62
N ALA A 42 -9.90 4.53 36.87
CA ALA A 42 -10.56 5.07 38.06
C ALA A 42 -10.35 6.58 38.26
N THR A 43 -9.30 7.15 37.66
CA THR A 43 -8.92 8.56 37.82
C THR A 43 -9.07 9.39 36.54
N ALA A 44 -9.22 8.75 35.37
CA ALA A 44 -9.20 9.40 34.07
C ALA A 44 -10.50 10.14 33.68
N GLY A 45 -11.48 10.24 34.59
CA GLY A 45 -12.77 10.88 34.29
C GLY A 45 -13.65 10.12 33.29
N LEU A 46 -13.37 8.83 33.08
CA LEU A 46 -14.08 7.96 32.13
C LEU A 46 -15.31 7.26 32.75
N THR A 47 -15.57 7.52 34.02
CA THR A 47 -16.74 7.05 34.77
C THR A 47 -17.61 8.24 35.19
N SER A 48 -18.92 8.02 35.24
CA SER A 48 -19.92 8.98 35.71
C SER A 48 -21.08 8.21 36.36
N PRO A 49 -22.00 8.85 37.11
CA PRO A 49 -23.17 8.17 37.66
C PRO A 49 -23.94 7.41 36.57
N GLY A 50 -24.25 6.14 36.84
CA GLY A 50 -24.90 5.25 35.88
C GLY A 50 -23.96 4.59 34.87
N VAL A 51 -22.68 4.96 34.80
CA VAL A 51 -21.68 4.30 33.94
C VAL A 51 -20.97 3.19 34.69
N THR A 52 -20.93 2.01 34.08
CA THR A 52 -20.02 0.92 34.45
C THR A 52 -19.01 0.69 33.34
N VAL A 53 -17.76 0.45 33.70
CA VAL A 53 -16.70 0.11 32.74
C VAL A 53 -16.45 -1.40 32.83
N VAL A 54 -16.42 -2.06 31.68
CA VAL A 54 -16.11 -3.49 31.55
C VAL A 54 -14.76 -3.63 30.87
N ARG A 55 -13.80 -4.25 31.54
CA ARG A 55 -12.48 -4.54 30.97
C ARG A 55 -12.55 -5.77 30.06
N GLY A 56 -12.01 -5.66 28.86
CA GLY A 56 -11.79 -6.79 27.95
C GLY A 56 -10.54 -7.60 28.28
N THR A 57 -10.26 -8.63 27.48
CA THR A 57 -9.02 -9.41 27.63
C THR A 57 -7.81 -8.54 27.23
N PRO A 58 -6.82 -8.35 28.11
CA PRO A 58 -5.59 -7.64 27.78
C PRO A 58 -4.87 -8.30 26.60
N GLN A 59 -4.39 -7.50 25.67
CA GLN A 59 -3.67 -7.97 24.49
C GLN A 59 -2.18 -7.63 24.60
N PRO A 60 -1.27 -8.62 24.48
CA PRO A 60 0.16 -8.35 24.45
C PRO A 60 0.53 -7.63 23.15
N GLY A 61 1.27 -6.53 23.28
CA GLY A 61 1.81 -5.76 22.19
C GLY A 61 3.30 -5.98 21.96
N THR A 62 3.85 -5.36 20.92
CA THR A 62 5.30 -5.38 20.68
C THR A 62 6.06 -4.61 21.76
N ARG A 63 7.35 -4.92 21.94
CA ARG A 63 8.25 -4.22 22.88
C ARG A 63 7.78 -4.20 24.35
N GLY A 64 7.05 -5.23 24.77
CA GLY A 64 6.61 -5.39 26.16
C GLY A 64 5.50 -4.42 26.55
N LEU A 65 4.71 -3.95 25.58
CA LEU A 65 3.48 -3.21 25.83
C LEU A 65 2.31 -4.17 26.07
N THR A 66 1.33 -3.72 26.83
CA THR A 66 0.05 -4.40 27.04
C THR A 66 -1.07 -3.41 26.76
N TYR A 67 -2.01 -3.82 25.90
CA TYR A 67 -3.17 -3.03 25.50
C TYR A 67 -4.39 -3.56 26.24
N VAL A 68 -5.01 -2.72 27.06
CA VAL A 68 -6.18 -3.09 27.86
C VAL A 68 -7.37 -2.31 27.34
N ALA A 69 -8.27 -3.01 26.65
CA ALA A 69 -9.51 -2.44 26.13
C ALA A 69 -10.59 -2.40 27.20
N TYR A 70 -11.41 -1.36 27.17
CA TYR A 70 -12.53 -1.15 28.08
C TYR A 70 -13.75 -0.69 27.31
N GLU A 71 -14.90 -1.25 27.65
CA GLU A 71 -16.20 -0.83 27.15
C GLU A 71 -16.95 -0.07 28.25
N ARG A 72 -17.71 0.96 27.88
CA ARG A 72 -18.65 1.62 28.78
C ARG A 72 -20.06 1.06 28.60
N ARG A 73 -20.77 0.92 29.72
CA ARG A 73 -22.22 0.73 29.76
C ARG A 73 -22.85 1.86 30.54
N TYR A 74 -24.00 2.36 30.10
CA TYR A 74 -24.79 3.38 30.80
C TYR A 74 -26.14 2.80 31.16
N LEU A 75 -26.47 2.76 32.47
CA LEU A 75 -27.65 2.09 33.00
C LEU A 75 -27.77 0.62 32.53
N GLY A 76 -26.63 -0.05 32.37
CA GLY A 76 -26.54 -1.44 31.89
C GLY A 76 -26.52 -1.60 30.36
N LEU A 77 -26.91 -0.58 29.59
CA LEU A 77 -26.91 -0.60 28.12
C LEU A 77 -25.48 -0.40 27.56
N PRO A 78 -25.06 -1.14 26.53
CA PRO A 78 -23.80 -0.90 25.83
C PRO A 78 -23.72 0.53 25.27
N VAL A 79 -22.56 1.19 25.38
CA VAL A 79 -22.31 2.51 24.79
C VAL A 79 -21.51 2.36 23.51
N VAL A 80 -22.16 2.49 22.36
CA VAL A 80 -21.53 2.48 21.04
C VAL A 80 -20.70 3.75 20.86
N GLY A 81 -19.42 3.60 20.50
CA GLY A 81 -18.45 4.71 20.44
C GLY A 81 -18.04 5.22 21.82
N GLY A 82 -18.32 4.46 22.88
CA GLY A 82 -17.96 4.77 24.25
C GLY A 82 -16.71 4.04 24.74
N ASP A 83 -16.14 3.15 23.96
CA ASP A 83 -14.97 2.34 24.29
C ASP A 83 -13.66 3.16 24.38
N PHE A 84 -12.67 2.57 25.01
CA PHE A 84 -11.33 3.14 25.12
C PHE A 84 -10.27 2.06 25.41
N VAL A 85 -9.02 2.37 25.10
CA VAL A 85 -7.86 1.49 25.31
C VAL A 85 -6.81 2.20 26.15
N VAL A 86 -6.26 1.51 27.13
CA VAL A 86 -5.12 1.97 27.94
C VAL A 86 -3.90 1.12 27.59
N VAL A 87 -2.80 1.78 27.24
CA VAL A 87 -1.54 1.12 26.90
C VAL A 87 -0.58 1.22 28.08
N THR A 88 -0.07 0.08 28.51
CA THR A 88 0.86 -0.03 29.63
C THR A 88 2.15 -0.70 29.21
N ASP A 89 3.26 -0.40 29.89
CA ASP A 89 4.52 -1.11 29.68
C ASP A 89 4.70 -2.28 30.68
N ALA A 90 5.67 -3.14 30.43
CA ALA A 90 6.03 -4.27 31.30
C ALA A 90 6.43 -3.87 32.74
N ARG A 91 6.57 -2.57 33.04
CA ARG A 91 6.83 -2.05 34.39
C ARG A 91 5.55 -1.54 35.07
N GLY A 92 4.38 -1.75 34.47
CA GLY A 92 3.10 -1.31 35.02
C GLY A 92 2.91 0.21 34.95
N ARG A 93 3.51 0.89 33.96
CA ARG A 93 3.26 2.32 33.70
C ARG A 93 2.31 2.49 32.53
N VAL A 94 1.32 3.35 32.67
CA VAL A 94 0.51 3.82 31.52
C VAL A 94 1.38 4.72 30.66
N VAL A 95 1.53 4.34 29.40
CA VAL A 95 2.35 5.07 28.42
C VAL A 95 1.50 5.79 27.37
N ASP A 96 0.25 5.35 27.19
CA ASP A 96 -0.70 5.97 26.27
C ASP A 96 -2.15 5.57 26.61
N SER A 97 -3.13 6.33 26.11
CA SER A 97 -4.54 5.94 26.12
C SER A 97 -5.30 6.55 24.95
N ALA A 98 -6.18 5.77 24.33
CA ALA A 98 -7.07 6.21 23.26
C ALA A 98 -8.53 6.08 23.71
N VAL A 99 -9.31 7.16 23.60
CA VAL A 99 -10.70 7.21 24.09
C VAL A 99 -11.64 7.63 22.96
N ALA A 100 -12.63 6.80 22.62
CA ALA A 100 -13.53 7.07 21.49
C ALA A 100 -14.42 8.30 21.73
N TYR A 101 -14.97 8.44 22.94
CA TYR A 101 -15.72 9.63 23.36
C TYR A 101 -15.18 10.15 24.71
N PRO A 102 -14.44 11.28 24.73
CA PRO A 102 -13.74 11.75 25.94
C PRO A 102 -14.66 12.38 26.99
N GLY A 103 -15.92 12.69 26.65
CA GLY A 103 -16.88 13.30 27.58
C GLY A 103 -17.57 12.28 28.52
N PRO A 104 -18.29 12.79 29.55
CA PRO A 104 -19.12 11.94 30.40
C PRO A 104 -20.26 11.32 29.60
N ILE A 105 -20.58 10.06 29.87
CA ILE A 105 -21.80 9.46 29.32
C ILE A 105 -22.94 9.84 30.25
N SER A 106 -23.75 10.79 29.79
CA SER A 106 -24.97 11.24 30.44
C SER A 106 -26.01 11.44 29.36
N VAL A 107 -27.07 10.65 29.40
CA VAL A 107 -28.12 10.67 28.39
C VAL A 107 -29.39 11.24 29.01
N PRO A 108 -29.92 12.37 28.50
CA PRO A 108 -31.22 12.88 28.92
C PRO A 108 -32.35 12.02 28.33
N GLY A 109 -33.43 11.82 29.09
CA GLY A 109 -34.64 11.15 28.61
C GLY A 109 -34.89 9.76 29.22
N ASP A 110 -35.91 9.08 28.70
CA ASP A 110 -36.35 7.74 29.14
C ASP A 110 -35.64 6.65 28.32
N PRO A 111 -34.98 5.65 28.95
CA PRO A 111 -34.36 4.52 28.24
C PRO A 111 -35.36 3.53 27.63
N THR A 112 -36.67 3.69 27.87
CA THR A 112 -37.70 2.75 27.39
C THR A 112 -37.60 2.54 25.88
N GLY A 113 -37.37 1.29 25.47
CA GLY A 113 -37.25 0.89 24.07
C GLY A 113 -35.86 1.02 23.45
N ALA A 114 -34.85 1.45 24.23
CA ALA A 114 -33.45 1.52 23.78
C ALA A 114 -32.70 0.21 24.05
N ASP A 115 -31.86 -0.20 23.09
CA ASP A 115 -30.97 -1.36 23.23
C ASP A 115 -29.53 -0.93 23.56
N VAL A 116 -29.17 0.30 23.19
CA VAL A 116 -27.82 0.88 23.34
C VAL A 116 -27.88 2.37 23.65
N VAL A 117 -26.74 2.93 24.06
CA VAL A 117 -26.47 4.37 23.99
C VAL A 117 -25.52 4.62 22.83
N TYR A 118 -25.87 5.54 21.93
CA TYR A 118 -25.01 5.97 20.83
C TYR A 118 -24.29 7.26 21.21
N ALA A 119 -22.97 7.21 21.41
CA ALA A 119 -22.15 8.33 21.86
C ALA A 119 -21.71 9.34 20.78
N PRO A 120 -21.44 8.93 19.51
CA PRO A 120 -20.98 9.87 18.49
C PRO A 120 -21.95 11.03 18.25
N GLY A 121 -21.42 12.26 18.28
CA GLY A 121 -22.21 13.50 18.18
C GLY A 121 -22.98 13.89 19.45
N GLY A 122 -22.83 13.12 20.53
CA GLY A 122 -23.53 13.34 21.80
C GLY A 122 -24.28 12.07 22.25
N PRO A 123 -24.11 11.61 23.52
CA PRO A 123 -24.79 10.43 24.04
C PRO A 123 -26.31 10.53 23.99
N ARG A 124 -26.95 9.56 23.34
CA ARG A 124 -28.41 9.43 23.22
C ARG A 124 -28.85 7.97 23.25
N PHE A 125 -30.05 7.72 23.76
CA PHE A 125 -30.66 6.38 23.72
C PHE A 125 -30.99 6.01 22.28
N ALA A 126 -30.69 4.78 21.89
CA ALA A 126 -30.94 4.29 20.54
C ALA A 126 -31.41 2.84 20.53
N ARG A 127 -32.27 2.52 19.56
CA ARG A 127 -32.56 1.16 19.17
C ARG A 127 -31.51 0.69 18.16
N ALA A 128 -30.98 -0.51 18.36
CA ALA A 128 -30.01 -1.09 17.44
C ALA A 128 -30.75 -2.00 16.44
N GLY A 129 -30.71 -1.63 15.17
CA GLY A 129 -31.18 -2.44 14.05
C GLY A 129 -30.00 -3.03 13.30
N GLU A 130 -30.08 -4.31 12.99
CA GLU A 130 -29.10 -5.00 12.14
C GLU A 130 -29.84 -5.78 11.07
N SER A 131 -29.52 -5.49 9.81
CA SER A 131 -29.89 -6.26 8.63
C SER A 131 -28.62 -6.80 7.98
N ALA A 132 -28.77 -7.74 7.03
CA ALA A 132 -27.63 -8.31 6.30
C ALA A 132 -26.77 -7.24 5.60
N ASP A 133 -27.37 -6.09 5.27
CA ASP A 133 -26.74 -5.01 4.56
C ASP A 133 -26.28 -3.85 5.44
N ARG A 134 -26.85 -3.69 6.64
CA ARG A 134 -26.76 -2.41 7.33
C ARG A 134 -26.92 -2.51 8.84
N ARG A 135 -26.12 -1.75 9.56
CA ARG A 135 -26.32 -1.45 10.97
C ARG A 135 -26.93 -0.06 11.10
N THR A 136 -28.12 0.02 11.69
CA THR A 136 -28.86 1.27 11.87
C THR A 136 -29.09 1.54 13.35
N TYR A 137 -28.93 2.78 13.76
CA TYR A 137 -29.31 3.26 15.09
C TYR A 137 -30.47 4.25 14.93
N THR A 138 -31.57 4.02 15.64
CA THR A 138 -32.75 4.89 15.58
C THR A 138 -33.13 5.41 16.95
N ASP A 139 -33.74 6.60 16.98
CA ASP A 139 -34.34 7.17 18.18
C ASP A 139 -35.55 6.31 18.60
N PRO A 140 -35.59 5.81 19.84
CA PRO A 140 -36.61 4.85 20.27
C PRO A 140 -38.01 5.46 20.40
N ALA A 141 -38.13 6.78 20.59
CA ALA A 141 -39.41 7.46 20.76
C ALA A 141 -40.03 7.88 19.41
N THR A 142 -39.20 8.31 18.46
CA THR A 142 -39.64 8.88 17.19
C THR A 142 -39.43 7.95 15.99
N GLY A 143 -38.55 6.95 16.12
CA GLY A 143 -38.12 6.10 15.01
C GLY A 143 -37.15 6.78 14.04
N ALA A 144 -36.73 8.02 14.30
CA ALA A 144 -35.81 8.75 13.43
C ALA A 144 -34.43 8.08 13.37
N VAL A 145 -33.82 7.99 12.18
CA VAL A 145 -32.47 7.43 12.02
C VAL A 145 -31.44 8.39 12.63
N ILE A 146 -30.71 7.89 13.62
CA ILE A 146 -29.59 8.57 14.27
C ILE A 146 -28.32 8.40 13.43
N ALA A 147 -28.05 7.17 13.00
CA ALA A 147 -26.92 6.80 12.17
C ALA A 147 -27.19 5.49 11.43
N SER A 148 -26.55 5.29 10.29
CA SER A 148 -26.63 4.08 9.48
C SER A 148 -25.27 3.82 8.86
N PHE A 149 -24.83 2.56 8.91
CA PHE A 149 -23.55 2.12 8.35
C PHE A 149 -23.78 0.86 7.54
N ASP A 150 -23.25 0.81 6.34
CA ASP A 150 -23.26 -0.42 5.56
C ASP A 150 -22.34 -1.45 6.24
N GLN A 151 -22.73 -2.72 6.23
CA GLN A 151 -21.86 -3.78 6.73
C GLN A 151 -20.75 -4.04 5.72
N VAL A 152 -19.51 -3.77 6.11
CA VAL A 152 -18.32 -4.17 5.35
C VAL A 152 -17.93 -5.57 5.77
N SER A 153 -17.83 -6.49 4.81
CA SER A 153 -17.35 -7.85 5.04
C SER A 153 -16.02 -8.08 4.33
N HIS A 154 -15.17 -8.88 4.97
CA HIS A 154 -14.01 -9.49 4.33
C HIS A 154 -14.42 -10.90 3.90
N ASP A 155 -14.74 -11.03 2.63
CA ASP A 155 -15.22 -12.26 2.03
C ASP A 155 -14.09 -13.00 1.31
N VAL A 156 -14.30 -14.30 1.09
CA VAL A 156 -13.39 -15.13 0.31
C VAL A 156 -13.97 -15.31 -1.09
N GLY A 157 -13.19 -14.99 -2.11
CA GLY A 157 -13.53 -15.26 -3.51
C GLY A 157 -12.73 -16.46 -4.04
N HIS A 158 -13.38 -17.30 -4.84
CA HIS A 158 -12.74 -18.37 -5.62
C HIS A 158 -12.84 -18.02 -7.10
N GLY A 159 -11.79 -17.37 -7.62
CA GLY A 159 -11.59 -17.08 -9.03
C GLY A 159 -11.04 -18.30 -9.79
N TYR A 160 -11.17 -18.27 -11.11
CA TYR A 160 -10.58 -19.26 -12.01
C TYR A 160 -9.13 -18.91 -12.32
N HIS A 161 -8.89 -17.64 -12.68
CA HIS A 161 -7.55 -17.13 -13.04
C HIS A 161 -6.74 -16.80 -11.79
N ASN A 162 -7.37 -16.14 -10.82
CA ASN A 162 -6.68 -15.62 -9.64
C ASN A 162 -6.63 -16.60 -8.46
N GLY A 163 -7.33 -17.73 -8.55
CA GLY A 163 -7.51 -18.67 -7.45
C GLY A 163 -8.28 -18.07 -6.27
N GLN A 164 -7.91 -18.46 -5.05
CA GLN A 164 -8.56 -17.93 -3.85
C GLN A 164 -8.00 -16.55 -3.48
N VAL A 165 -8.89 -15.56 -3.34
CA VAL A 165 -8.56 -14.16 -3.04
C VAL A 165 -9.44 -13.59 -1.94
N ASP A 166 -8.94 -12.57 -1.23
CA ASP A 166 -9.72 -11.81 -0.26
C ASP A 166 -10.47 -10.68 -0.97
N LEU A 167 -11.75 -10.51 -0.65
CA LEU A 167 -12.63 -9.51 -1.23
C LEU A 167 -13.20 -8.60 -0.14
N ALA A 168 -13.25 -7.30 -0.42
CA ALA A 168 -13.97 -6.34 0.41
C ALA A 168 -15.37 -6.16 -0.15
N THR A 169 -16.40 -6.61 0.55
CA THR A 169 -17.80 -6.51 0.07
C THR A 169 -18.62 -5.61 0.98
N THR A 170 -19.71 -5.08 0.42
CA THR A 170 -20.66 -4.27 1.15
C THR A 170 -21.96 -5.05 1.20
N ALA A 171 -22.50 -5.28 2.38
CA ALA A 171 -23.89 -5.68 2.53
C ALA A 171 -24.28 -7.03 1.90
N GLY A 172 -23.35 -7.99 1.80
CA GLY A 172 -23.58 -9.23 1.06
C GLY A 172 -23.70 -9.01 -0.46
N THR A 173 -23.14 -7.93 -0.98
CA THR A 173 -23.10 -7.62 -2.42
C THR A 173 -21.66 -7.47 -2.90
N LEU A 174 -21.35 -7.89 -4.13
CA LEU A 174 -20.03 -7.66 -4.76
C LEU A 174 -19.86 -6.18 -5.15
N LYS A 175 -19.74 -5.34 -4.12
CA LYS A 175 -19.56 -3.90 -4.17
C LYS A 175 -18.52 -3.48 -3.14
N ASP A 176 -17.51 -2.75 -3.59
CA ASP A 176 -16.35 -2.40 -2.76
C ASP A 176 -16.68 -1.19 -1.88
N PRO A 177 -16.47 -1.26 -0.55
CA PRO A 177 -16.69 -0.14 0.34
C PRO A 177 -15.53 0.87 0.36
N GLY A 178 -14.32 0.46 -0.04
CA GLY A 178 -13.11 1.28 -0.06
C GLY A 178 -12.80 1.89 -1.43
N ARG A 179 -13.40 1.38 -2.50
CA ARG A 179 -13.17 1.82 -3.89
C ARG A 179 -14.51 2.24 -4.53
N ASP A 180 -14.85 3.52 -4.38
CA ASP A 180 -16.15 4.06 -4.85
C ASP A 180 -16.40 3.72 -6.33
N GLY A 181 -17.57 3.18 -6.64
CA GLY A 181 -17.95 2.75 -7.98
C GLY A 181 -17.53 1.33 -8.39
N LEU A 182 -16.64 0.66 -7.63
CA LEU A 182 -16.26 -0.73 -7.94
C LEU A 182 -17.37 -1.69 -7.48
N ALA A 183 -18.00 -2.34 -8.45
CA ALA A 183 -18.98 -3.40 -8.22
C ALA A 183 -18.98 -4.37 -9.40
N CYS A 184 -19.45 -5.59 -9.20
CA CYS A 184 -19.51 -6.56 -10.28
C CYS A 184 -20.83 -7.38 -10.29
N GLY A 185 -21.38 -7.59 -11.49
CA GLY A 185 -22.66 -8.27 -11.73
C GLY A 185 -22.79 -8.84 -13.14
N PRO A 186 -23.93 -9.43 -13.52
CA PRO A 186 -24.14 -9.93 -14.87
C PRO A 186 -24.41 -8.79 -15.87
N ASP A 187 -23.89 -8.91 -17.09
CA ASP A 187 -24.04 -7.92 -18.18
C ASP A 187 -25.50 -7.66 -18.57
N THR A 188 -26.37 -8.65 -18.40
CA THR A 188 -27.80 -8.57 -18.75
C THR A 188 -28.60 -7.66 -17.82
N THR A 189 -28.32 -7.65 -16.51
CA THR A 189 -29.09 -6.88 -15.53
C THR A 189 -28.35 -5.64 -15.05
N LYS A 190 -27.02 -5.66 -15.09
CA LYS A 190 -26.15 -4.60 -14.59
C LYS A 190 -26.36 -4.28 -13.10
N VAL A 191 -26.78 -5.27 -12.34
CA VAL A 191 -26.97 -5.20 -10.88
C VAL A 191 -25.90 -6.06 -10.20
N PRO A 192 -25.19 -5.55 -9.17
CA PRO A 192 -24.17 -6.34 -8.49
C PRO A 192 -24.72 -7.67 -7.96
N TYR A 193 -23.91 -8.72 -8.00
CA TYR A 193 -24.31 -9.99 -7.39
C TYR A 193 -24.54 -9.82 -5.89
N THR A 194 -25.50 -10.58 -5.38
CA THR A 194 -25.83 -10.63 -3.96
C THR A 194 -25.67 -12.05 -3.46
N ASN A 195 -25.27 -12.19 -2.21
CA ASN A 195 -25.09 -13.48 -1.55
C ASN A 195 -25.42 -13.35 -0.06
N SER A 196 -25.87 -14.46 0.52
CA SER A 196 -26.13 -14.58 1.96
C SER A 196 -24.95 -15.19 2.72
N THR A 197 -23.90 -15.62 2.02
CA THR A 197 -22.65 -16.14 2.59
C THR A 197 -21.47 -15.20 2.28
N THR A 198 -20.37 -15.41 2.99
CA THR A 198 -19.10 -14.66 2.80
C THR A 198 -18.15 -15.36 1.80
N THR A 199 -18.68 -16.23 0.94
CA THR A 199 -17.90 -17.00 -0.04
C THR A 199 -18.48 -16.81 -1.43
N TRP A 200 -17.64 -16.39 -2.37
CA TRP A 200 -18.03 -16.07 -3.75
C TRP A 200 -17.31 -16.98 -4.74
N GLY A 201 -18.02 -17.37 -5.80
CA GLY A 201 -17.46 -18.21 -6.85
C GLY A 201 -17.20 -19.65 -6.39
N ASN A 202 -16.87 -20.49 -7.35
CA ASN A 202 -16.55 -21.90 -7.14
C ASN A 202 -15.24 -22.31 -7.86
N GLY A 203 -14.54 -21.37 -8.48
CA GLY A 203 -13.32 -21.61 -9.25
C GLY A 203 -13.55 -22.28 -10.61
N ASP A 204 -14.79 -22.46 -11.07
CA ASP A 204 -15.09 -23.00 -12.41
C ASP A 204 -14.98 -21.92 -13.49
N ALA A 205 -14.31 -22.25 -14.60
CA ALA A 205 -14.03 -21.34 -15.71
C ALA A 205 -15.28 -20.74 -16.37
N LYS A 206 -16.44 -21.39 -16.24
CA LYS A 206 -17.72 -20.97 -16.81
C LYS A 206 -18.68 -20.38 -15.80
N ASP A 207 -18.38 -20.43 -14.51
CA ASP A 207 -19.24 -19.83 -13.49
C ASP A 207 -19.13 -18.30 -13.54
N LEU A 208 -20.28 -17.62 -13.60
CA LEU A 208 -20.30 -16.15 -13.70
C LEU A 208 -19.87 -15.47 -12.41
N VAL A 209 -20.14 -16.08 -11.24
CA VAL A 209 -19.68 -15.49 -9.97
C VAL A 209 -18.16 -15.63 -9.87
N THR A 210 -17.60 -16.77 -10.28
CA THR A 210 -16.15 -16.97 -10.42
C THR A 210 -15.50 -15.92 -11.33
N ALA A 211 -16.05 -15.68 -12.53
CA ALA A 211 -15.54 -14.62 -13.42
C ALA A 211 -15.63 -13.22 -12.80
N CYS A 212 -16.71 -12.99 -12.05
CA CYS A 212 -16.92 -11.72 -11.36
C CYS A 212 -15.94 -11.52 -10.21
N VAL A 213 -15.58 -12.59 -9.48
CA VAL A 213 -14.51 -12.57 -8.47
C VAL A 213 -13.17 -12.18 -9.11
N ASP A 214 -12.81 -12.80 -10.24
CA ASP A 214 -11.58 -12.50 -10.97
C ASP A 214 -11.52 -11.03 -11.42
N ALA A 215 -12.56 -10.56 -12.12
CA ALA A 215 -12.63 -9.18 -12.60
C ALA A 215 -12.61 -8.16 -11.45
N TYR A 216 -13.36 -8.42 -10.39
CA TYR A 216 -13.46 -7.54 -9.24
C TYR A 216 -12.14 -7.43 -8.48
N TYR A 217 -11.44 -8.56 -8.27
CA TYR A 217 -10.12 -8.58 -7.67
C TYR A 217 -9.10 -7.81 -8.51
N ALA A 218 -9.07 -8.05 -9.82
CA ALA A 218 -8.14 -7.39 -10.74
C ALA A 218 -8.34 -5.86 -10.75
N ALA A 219 -9.58 -5.39 -10.85
CA ALA A 219 -9.91 -3.97 -10.78
C ALA A 219 -9.53 -3.33 -9.44
N ALA A 220 -9.69 -4.05 -8.33
CA ALA A 220 -9.25 -3.59 -7.02
C ALA A 220 -7.72 -3.43 -6.95
N LYS A 221 -6.97 -4.35 -7.56
CA LYS A 221 -5.51 -4.28 -7.66
C LYS A 221 -5.03 -3.13 -8.54
N GLU A 222 -5.67 -2.89 -9.67
CA GLU A 222 -5.34 -1.75 -10.51
C GLU A 222 -5.61 -0.42 -9.80
N TYR A 223 -6.76 -0.30 -9.12
CA TYR A 223 -7.07 0.89 -8.31
C TYR A 223 -5.98 1.17 -7.27
N ASP A 224 -5.52 0.14 -6.57
CA ASP A 224 -4.45 0.27 -5.58
C ASP A 224 -3.09 0.57 -6.21
N MET A 225 -2.76 -0.06 -7.35
CA MET A 225 -1.55 0.19 -8.11
C MET A 225 -1.47 1.66 -8.56
N LEU A 226 -2.57 2.20 -9.10
CA LEU A 226 -2.70 3.59 -9.49
C LEU A 226 -2.38 4.54 -8.32
N ARG A 227 -2.89 4.25 -7.12
CA ARG A 227 -2.61 5.01 -5.90
C ARG A 227 -1.14 4.87 -5.48
N ASP A 228 -0.67 3.64 -5.31
CA ASP A 228 0.58 3.34 -4.62
C ASP A 228 1.83 3.56 -5.49
N TRP A 229 1.71 3.34 -6.80
CA TRP A 229 2.81 3.49 -7.75
C TRP A 229 2.75 4.81 -8.48
N LEU A 230 1.56 5.30 -8.84
CA LEU A 230 1.41 6.45 -9.72
C LEU A 230 0.85 7.70 -9.03
N GLY A 231 0.40 7.59 -7.77
CA GLY A 231 -0.22 8.70 -7.03
C GLY A 231 -1.56 9.15 -7.61
N ARG A 232 -2.22 8.32 -8.44
CA ARG A 232 -3.49 8.62 -9.08
C ARG A 232 -4.65 8.27 -8.15
N SER A 233 -5.62 9.18 -8.03
CA SER A 233 -6.84 8.97 -7.23
C SER A 233 -7.89 8.19 -8.03
N GLY A 234 -7.91 6.86 -7.90
CA GLY A 234 -8.84 5.98 -8.60
C GLY A 234 -8.65 5.92 -10.12
N ILE A 235 -9.50 5.14 -10.79
CA ILE A 235 -9.42 4.88 -12.23
C ILE A 235 -9.79 6.14 -13.01
N ASP A 236 -10.80 6.90 -12.56
CA ASP A 236 -11.22 8.16 -13.18
C ASP A 236 -10.32 9.37 -12.85
N GLY A 237 -9.41 9.24 -11.89
CA GLY A 237 -8.53 10.31 -11.42
C GLY A 237 -9.16 11.24 -10.36
N THR A 238 -10.40 11.00 -9.93
CA THR A 238 -11.11 11.76 -8.88
C THR A 238 -11.49 10.92 -7.66
N GLY A 239 -11.07 9.65 -7.63
CA GLY A 239 -11.30 8.70 -6.54
C GLY A 239 -12.25 7.56 -6.91
N LYS A 240 -12.79 7.53 -8.13
CA LYS A 240 -13.76 6.50 -8.55
C LYS A 240 -13.12 5.39 -9.36
N ALA A 241 -13.63 4.19 -9.13
CA ALA A 241 -13.56 3.04 -10.01
C ALA A 241 -14.84 2.97 -10.88
N PHE A 242 -15.01 1.86 -11.59
CA PHE A 242 -16.15 1.63 -12.47
C PHE A 242 -16.77 0.25 -12.23
N PRO A 243 -18.08 0.09 -12.50
CA PRO A 243 -18.70 -1.21 -12.42
C PRO A 243 -18.20 -2.13 -13.54
N LEU A 244 -18.19 -3.42 -13.24
CA LEU A 244 -17.75 -4.50 -14.11
C LEU A 244 -18.93 -5.43 -14.37
N TYR A 245 -19.03 -5.93 -15.60
CA TYR A 245 -20.09 -6.87 -15.95
C TYR A 245 -19.56 -8.11 -16.65
N VAL A 246 -20.02 -9.29 -16.22
CA VAL A 246 -19.59 -10.58 -16.78
C VAL A 246 -20.77 -11.30 -17.45
N GLY A 247 -20.47 -12.25 -18.33
CA GLY A 247 -21.49 -13.02 -19.03
C GLY A 247 -21.99 -12.36 -20.32
N TRP A 248 -21.18 -11.50 -20.92
CA TRP A 248 -21.46 -10.98 -22.26
C TRP A 248 -21.28 -12.12 -23.29
N ASP A 249 -22.31 -12.39 -24.08
CA ASP A 249 -22.33 -13.46 -25.09
C ASP A 249 -21.59 -13.03 -26.38
N ASP A 250 -20.29 -12.76 -26.23
CA ASP A 250 -19.38 -12.45 -27.33
C ASP A 250 -17.96 -12.93 -26.98
N ALA A 251 -17.18 -13.21 -28.01
CA ALA A 251 -15.78 -13.58 -27.87
C ALA A 251 -14.89 -12.33 -27.72
N ASN A 252 -15.14 -11.53 -26.68
CA ASN A 252 -14.45 -10.26 -26.47
C ASN A 252 -14.58 -9.72 -25.03
N ALA A 253 -13.69 -8.79 -24.66
CA ALA A 253 -13.83 -7.90 -23.50
C ALA A 253 -13.89 -6.46 -24.01
N TYR A 254 -14.53 -5.56 -23.25
CA TYR A 254 -14.73 -4.19 -23.73
C TYR A 254 -15.00 -3.16 -22.64
N TRP A 255 -14.25 -2.06 -22.68
CA TRP A 255 -14.57 -0.80 -22.02
C TRP A 255 -15.65 0.00 -22.77
N TYR A 256 -16.84 0.07 -22.19
CA TYR A 256 -17.97 0.80 -22.76
C TYR A 256 -18.00 2.27 -22.32
N THR A 257 -17.38 3.13 -23.14
CA THR A 257 -17.28 4.58 -22.90
C THR A 257 -18.62 5.30 -22.75
N GLY A 258 -19.67 4.87 -23.46
CA GLY A 258 -20.97 5.53 -23.48
C GLY A 258 -21.75 5.43 -22.17
N SER A 259 -21.37 4.53 -21.27
CA SER A 259 -22.00 4.37 -19.94
C SER A 259 -20.99 3.99 -18.85
N THR A 260 -19.69 4.16 -19.12
CA THR A 260 -18.55 4.03 -18.20
C THR A 260 -18.53 2.75 -17.36
N TYR A 261 -18.38 1.61 -18.03
CA TYR A 261 -18.21 0.30 -17.39
C TYR A 261 -17.34 -0.62 -18.25
N ALA A 262 -16.71 -1.63 -17.65
CA ALA A 262 -16.08 -2.72 -18.39
C ALA A 262 -17.02 -3.93 -18.45
N ARG A 263 -17.04 -4.64 -19.58
CA ARG A 263 -17.78 -5.89 -19.72
C ARG A 263 -16.90 -6.99 -20.29
N PHE A 264 -17.15 -8.22 -19.85
CA PHE A 264 -16.31 -9.38 -20.14
C PHE A 264 -17.15 -10.52 -20.70
N GLY A 265 -16.77 -10.96 -21.90
CA GLY A 265 -17.29 -12.14 -22.55
C GLY A 265 -16.35 -13.34 -22.42
N HIS A 266 -16.42 -14.26 -23.37
CA HIS A 266 -15.73 -15.55 -23.31
C HIS A 266 -14.59 -15.65 -24.33
N ASN A 267 -13.72 -16.66 -24.21
CA ASN A 267 -12.76 -16.98 -25.27
C ASN A 267 -13.44 -17.56 -26.52
N GLN A 268 -12.76 -17.65 -27.67
CA GLN A 268 -13.39 -18.06 -28.94
C GLN A 268 -14.11 -19.42 -28.88
N ASN A 269 -13.60 -20.34 -28.08
CA ASN A 269 -14.18 -21.68 -27.90
C ASN A 269 -15.29 -21.74 -26.84
N ASN A 270 -15.64 -20.61 -26.21
CA ASN A 270 -16.60 -20.50 -25.12
C ASN A 270 -16.32 -21.52 -24.00
N THR A 271 -15.08 -21.56 -23.53
CA THR A 271 -14.59 -22.47 -22.48
C THR A 271 -14.29 -21.76 -21.17
N ARG A 272 -13.97 -20.46 -21.21
CA ARG A 272 -13.68 -19.63 -20.04
C ARG A 272 -13.99 -18.15 -20.28
N TRP A 273 -14.17 -17.40 -19.20
CA TRP A 273 -14.39 -15.95 -19.21
C TRP A 273 -13.07 -15.15 -19.31
N LEU A 274 -13.10 -14.02 -20.02
CA LEU A 274 -11.94 -13.14 -20.25
C LEU A 274 -11.72 -12.20 -19.06
N THR A 275 -11.28 -12.73 -17.92
CA THR A 275 -11.20 -11.98 -16.65
C THR A 275 -9.85 -12.12 -15.93
N SER A 276 -8.76 -12.43 -16.65
CA SER A 276 -7.39 -12.41 -16.10
C SER A 276 -6.98 -11.00 -15.65
N LEU A 277 -5.91 -10.91 -14.83
CA LEU A 277 -5.48 -9.62 -14.26
C LEU A 277 -5.18 -8.58 -15.34
N ASP A 278 -4.45 -9.02 -16.36
CA ASP A 278 -3.97 -8.18 -17.45
C ASP A 278 -5.10 -7.77 -18.41
N VAL A 279 -6.06 -8.65 -18.71
CA VAL A 279 -7.23 -8.34 -19.55
C VAL A 279 -8.17 -7.37 -18.84
N VAL A 280 -8.40 -7.56 -17.54
CA VAL A 280 -9.22 -6.61 -16.76
C VAL A 280 -8.51 -5.27 -16.65
N GLY A 281 -7.20 -5.28 -16.36
CA GLY A 281 -6.37 -4.09 -16.35
C GLY A 281 -6.26 -3.42 -17.72
N HIS A 282 -6.38 -4.16 -18.82
CA HIS A 282 -6.46 -3.62 -20.17
C HIS A 282 -7.75 -2.81 -20.36
N GLU A 283 -8.91 -3.39 -20.05
CA GLU A 283 -10.19 -2.68 -20.22
C GLU A 283 -10.26 -1.41 -19.37
N LEU A 284 -9.77 -1.47 -18.13
CA LEU A 284 -9.70 -0.30 -17.25
C LEU A 284 -8.55 0.65 -17.62
N GLY A 285 -7.51 0.16 -18.31
CA GLY A 285 -6.50 0.94 -19.01
C GLY A 285 -7.09 1.88 -20.06
N HIS A 286 -8.11 1.45 -20.81
CA HIS A 286 -8.87 2.34 -21.67
C HIS A 286 -9.61 3.43 -20.89
N ALA A 287 -10.16 3.09 -19.72
CA ALA A 287 -10.79 4.07 -18.84
C ALA A 287 -9.76 5.11 -18.35
N ILE A 288 -8.54 4.70 -17.99
CA ILE A 288 -7.46 5.62 -17.60
C ILE A 288 -7.07 6.52 -18.77
N PHE A 289 -6.93 5.96 -19.98
CA PHE A 289 -6.65 6.75 -21.18
C PHE A 289 -7.75 7.78 -21.46
N GLN A 290 -9.02 7.39 -21.31
CA GLN A 290 -10.16 8.30 -21.44
C GLN A 290 -10.15 9.41 -20.37
N HIS A 291 -9.83 9.07 -19.13
CA HIS A 291 -9.83 9.98 -17.97
C HIS A 291 -8.44 10.60 -17.72
N THR A 292 -7.70 10.78 -18.79
CA THR A 292 -6.54 11.66 -18.89
C THR A 292 -6.77 12.66 -20.03
N PRO A 293 -6.05 13.79 -20.08
CA PRO A 293 -6.24 14.79 -21.12
C PRO A 293 -6.25 14.20 -22.54
N GLY A 294 -7.02 14.79 -23.45
CA GLY A 294 -7.16 14.30 -24.83
C GLY A 294 -8.26 13.25 -25.05
N GLY A 295 -8.85 12.67 -24.00
CA GLY A 295 -10.03 11.81 -24.11
C GLY A 295 -9.75 10.42 -24.70
N TYR A 296 -10.80 9.81 -25.29
CA TYR A 296 -10.86 8.38 -25.63
C TYR A 296 -10.01 7.94 -26.83
N GLY A 297 -9.56 8.87 -27.67
CA GLY A 297 -8.64 8.55 -28.76
C GLY A 297 -9.19 7.66 -29.87
N THR A 298 -9.81 8.27 -30.88
CA THR A 298 -10.63 7.53 -31.86
C THR A 298 -10.12 7.60 -33.29
N SER A 299 -8.92 8.13 -33.53
CA SER A 299 -8.44 8.36 -34.90
C SER A 299 -6.92 8.42 -35.03
N GLY A 300 -6.42 8.12 -36.22
CA GLY A 300 -4.99 8.15 -36.55
C GLY A 300 -4.18 7.24 -35.65
N GLU A 301 -2.97 7.66 -35.28
CA GLU A 301 -2.11 6.93 -34.36
C GLU A 301 -2.64 6.92 -32.91
N ASN A 302 -3.62 7.77 -32.58
CA ASN A 302 -4.15 7.85 -31.21
C ASN A 302 -4.89 6.59 -30.77
N TYR A 303 -5.61 5.96 -31.70
CA TYR A 303 -6.36 4.72 -31.44
C TYR A 303 -5.44 3.53 -31.11
N PRO A 304 -4.42 3.18 -31.93
CA PRO A 304 -3.46 2.14 -31.55
C PRO A 304 -2.62 2.48 -30.30
N LEU A 305 -2.40 3.76 -30.00
CA LEU A 305 -1.75 4.18 -28.75
C LEU A 305 -2.66 3.95 -27.53
N ASN A 306 -3.98 4.07 -27.67
CA ASN A 306 -4.93 3.72 -26.61
C ASN A 306 -4.86 2.22 -26.28
N GLU A 307 -4.92 1.36 -27.30
CA GLU A 307 -4.76 -0.10 -27.15
C GLU A 307 -3.44 -0.51 -26.48
N ALA A 308 -2.33 0.09 -26.89
CA ALA A 308 -1.04 -0.19 -26.29
C ALA A 308 -0.90 0.40 -24.87
N THR A 309 -1.59 1.51 -24.58
CA THR A 309 -1.69 2.04 -23.21
C THR A 309 -2.44 1.08 -22.30
N ALA A 310 -3.54 0.50 -22.79
CA ALA A 310 -4.31 -0.50 -22.07
C ALA A 310 -3.43 -1.72 -21.69
N ASP A 311 -2.64 -2.25 -22.62
CA ASP A 311 -1.69 -3.34 -22.31
C ASP A 311 -0.62 -2.95 -21.28
N VAL A 312 -0.13 -1.70 -21.32
CA VAL A 312 0.79 -1.21 -20.28
C VAL A 312 0.14 -1.25 -18.89
N PHE A 313 -1.12 -0.85 -18.77
CA PHE A 313 -1.85 -0.90 -17.49
C PHE A 313 -2.23 -2.32 -17.06
N GLY A 314 -2.53 -3.21 -18.00
CA GLY A 314 -2.69 -4.65 -17.76
C GLY A 314 -1.45 -5.24 -17.08
N VAL A 315 -0.28 -5.09 -17.71
CA VAL A 315 0.99 -5.59 -17.16
C VAL A 315 1.35 -4.93 -15.84
N LEU A 316 1.17 -3.60 -15.70
CA LEU A 316 1.41 -2.94 -14.41
C LEU A 316 0.54 -3.51 -13.29
N THR A 317 -0.72 -3.86 -13.60
CA THR A 317 -1.68 -4.43 -12.65
C THR A 317 -1.28 -5.84 -12.24
N GLU A 318 -0.92 -6.70 -13.19
CA GLU A 318 -0.52 -8.08 -12.94
C GLU A 318 0.73 -8.15 -12.04
N PHE A 319 1.76 -7.35 -12.35
CA PHE A 319 2.96 -7.23 -11.52
C PHE A 319 2.70 -6.64 -10.14
N TYR A 320 1.77 -5.68 -10.02
CA TYR A 320 1.39 -5.12 -8.73
C TYR A 320 0.64 -6.14 -7.87
N ALA A 321 -0.30 -6.86 -8.48
CA ALA A 321 -1.07 -7.90 -7.82
C ALA A 321 -0.17 -9.01 -7.28
N ASN A 322 0.89 -9.36 -8.04
CA ASN A 322 1.87 -10.38 -7.67
C ASN A 322 1.16 -11.68 -7.22
N ASN A 323 0.16 -12.08 -7.99
CA ASN A 323 -0.64 -13.26 -7.72
C ASN A 323 0.15 -14.51 -8.14
N PRO A 324 0.33 -15.53 -7.29
CA PRO A 324 1.05 -16.74 -7.69
C PRO A 324 0.36 -17.57 -8.77
N ASN A 325 -0.95 -17.39 -9.01
CA ASN A 325 -1.68 -18.08 -10.08
C ASN A 325 -1.58 -17.37 -11.44
N ASP A 326 -1.25 -16.08 -11.43
CA ASP A 326 -1.11 -15.22 -12.60
C ASP A 326 0.11 -14.30 -12.35
N PRO A 327 1.34 -14.84 -12.48
CA PRO A 327 2.55 -14.14 -12.05
C PRO A 327 3.05 -13.15 -13.11
N GLY A 328 2.97 -11.86 -12.77
CA GLY A 328 3.49 -10.72 -13.53
C GLY A 328 4.50 -11.03 -14.65
N ASP A 329 4.05 -10.94 -15.90
CA ASP A 329 4.86 -11.03 -17.09
C ASP A 329 4.48 -10.03 -18.21
N TYR A 330 4.95 -10.26 -19.43
CA TYR A 330 4.83 -9.34 -20.55
C TYR A 330 4.12 -9.96 -21.76
N ASP A 331 3.53 -11.12 -21.54
CA ASP A 331 2.51 -11.70 -22.40
C ASP A 331 1.18 -10.99 -22.07
N ILE A 332 0.25 -11.01 -23.01
CA ILE A 332 -1.08 -10.42 -22.81
C ILE A 332 -2.12 -11.47 -23.17
N GLY A 333 -3.00 -11.80 -22.23
CA GLY A 333 -4.13 -12.69 -22.37
C GLY A 333 -3.74 -14.17 -22.47
N GLU A 334 -2.60 -14.55 -21.91
CA GLU A 334 -2.12 -15.93 -21.80
C GLU A 334 -3.02 -16.80 -20.94
N GLU A 335 -3.56 -16.28 -19.82
CA GLU A 335 -4.45 -17.05 -18.94
C GLU A 335 -5.84 -17.30 -19.55
N VAL A 336 -6.29 -16.41 -20.44
CA VAL A 336 -7.65 -16.48 -21.03
C VAL A 336 -7.75 -17.37 -22.26
N ASP A 337 -6.62 -17.85 -22.80
CA ASP A 337 -6.58 -18.74 -23.98
C ASP A 337 -7.55 -18.28 -25.08
N PHE A 338 -7.42 -17.01 -25.48
CA PHE A 338 -8.43 -16.35 -26.31
C PHE A 338 -8.71 -17.11 -27.61
N GLY A 339 -7.64 -17.55 -28.29
CA GLY A 339 -7.71 -18.31 -29.55
C GLY A 339 -7.91 -19.82 -29.39
N GLY A 340 -7.86 -20.35 -28.16
CA GLY A 340 -7.97 -21.80 -27.92
C GLY A 340 -6.73 -22.61 -28.30
N ASP A 341 -5.60 -21.96 -28.55
CA ASP A 341 -4.34 -22.57 -28.95
C ASP A 341 -3.25 -22.47 -27.86
N GLY A 342 -3.63 -22.02 -26.66
CA GLY A 342 -2.77 -21.89 -25.49
C GLY A 342 -1.72 -20.79 -25.61
N LYS A 343 -1.90 -19.83 -26.52
CA LYS A 343 -0.95 -18.73 -26.72
C LYS A 343 -1.49 -17.40 -26.20
N PRO A 344 -0.59 -16.53 -25.71
CA PRO A 344 -0.89 -15.12 -25.52
C PRO A 344 -1.44 -14.45 -26.78
N ILE A 345 -2.32 -13.47 -26.58
CA ILE A 345 -2.85 -12.59 -27.63
C ILE A 345 -1.73 -11.69 -28.16
N ARG A 346 -0.86 -11.18 -27.28
CA ARG A 346 0.24 -10.26 -27.62
C ARG A 346 1.47 -10.53 -26.74
N TYR A 347 2.61 -10.01 -27.19
CA TYR A 347 3.90 -10.13 -26.50
C TYR A 347 4.55 -8.76 -26.50
N MET A 348 4.69 -8.10 -25.33
CA MET A 348 5.28 -6.75 -25.30
C MET A 348 6.77 -6.75 -25.64
N TYR A 349 7.49 -7.84 -25.38
CA TYR A 349 8.93 -7.94 -25.66
C TYR A 349 9.25 -8.25 -27.14
N ASP A 350 8.31 -8.79 -27.90
CA ASP A 350 8.45 -9.12 -29.32
C ASP A 350 7.06 -9.23 -29.98
N SER A 351 6.46 -8.07 -30.25
CA SER A 351 5.15 -7.92 -30.89
C SER A 351 5.01 -8.71 -32.20
N SER A 352 6.11 -8.98 -32.92
CA SER A 352 6.10 -9.76 -34.16
C SER A 352 5.67 -11.23 -33.99
N LYS A 353 5.80 -11.79 -32.78
CA LYS A 353 5.29 -13.14 -32.46
C LYS A 353 3.78 -13.27 -32.60
N ALA A 354 3.05 -12.15 -32.45
CA ALA A 354 1.62 -12.06 -32.67
C ALA A 354 1.27 -11.39 -34.02
N GLY A 355 2.22 -11.28 -34.94
CA GLY A 355 2.02 -10.62 -36.24
C GLY A 355 1.93 -9.08 -36.17
N GLN A 356 2.31 -8.47 -35.03
CA GLN A 356 2.29 -7.02 -34.84
C GLN A 356 3.63 -6.37 -35.19
N LEU A 357 3.64 -5.03 -35.35
CA LEU A 357 4.88 -4.30 -35.61
C LEU A 357 5.75 -4.18 -34.36
N ASN A 358 7.02 -4.61 -34.45
CA ASN A 358 8.03 -4.26 -33.45
C ASN A 358 8.54 -2.81 -33.61
N CYS A 359 8.51 -2.30 -34.84
CA CYS A 359 9.17 -1.07 -35.26
C CYS A 359 8.15 -0.06 -35.78
N TYR A 360 8.30 1.20 -35.42
CA TYR A 360 7.56 2.29 -36.00
C TYR A 360 7.85 2.42 -37.50
N THR A 361 6.79 2.67 -38.29
CA THR A 361 6.88 3.01 -39.71
C THR A 361 6.15 4.33 -39.95
N ASN A 362 6.60 5.11 -40.92
CA ASN A 362 5.91 6.32 -41.35
C ASN A 362 5.61 6.24 -42.86
N PRO A 363 4.33 6.23 -43.29
CA PRO A 363 3.14 6.28 -42.44
C PRO A 363 2.92 5.00 -41.63
N MET A 364 2.20 5.10 -40.51
CA MET A 364 1.71 3.91 -39.81
C MET A 364 0.58 3.23 -40.62
N PRO A 365 0.47 1.90 -40.60
CA PRO A 365 -0.62 1.20 -41.27
C PRO A 365 -1.98 1.57 -40.65
N ASN A 366 -2.89 2.10 -41.48
CA ASN A 366 -4.17 2.65 -41.02
C ASN A 366 -5.27 1.60 -40.74
N ASN A 367 -5.06 0.32 -41.09
CA ASN A 367 -6.13 -0.71 -41.10
C ASN A 367 -5.93 -1.86 -40.10
N ASP A 368 -4.86 -1.85 -39.31
CA ASP A 368 -4.62 -2.85 -38.27
C ASP A 368 -4.09 -2.15 -37.01
N TYR A 369 -5.03 -1.61 -36.23
CA TYR A 369 -4.72 -0.85 -35.03
C TYR A 369 -4.08 -1.71 -33.93
N TYR A 370 -4.39 -3.00 -33.87
CA TYR A 370 -3.70 -3.90 -32.97
C TYR A 370 -2.23 -3.99 -33.33
N SER A 371 -1.91 -4.16 -34.62
CA SER A 371 -0.53 -4.17 -35.12
C SER A 371 0.20 -2.84 -34.95
N ALA A 372 -0.48 -1.71 -35.17
CA ALA A 372 0.10 -0.37 -35.05
C ALA A 372 0.39 0.06 -33.60
N GLY A 373 -0.19 -0.60 -32.59
CA GLY A 373 0.16 -0.39 -31.18
C GLY A 373 1.46 -1.11 -30.75
N GLY A 374 1.92 -2.06 -31.56
CA GLY A 374 3.08 -2.90 -31.26
C GLY A 374 4.37 -2.15 -30.90
N PRO A 375 4.74 -1.04 -31.59
CA PRO A 375 5.95 -0.29 -31.24
C PRO A 375 5.90 0.38 -29.86
N LEU A 376 4.73 0.81 -29.38
CA LEU A 376 4.61 1.38 -28.03
C LEU A 376 4.76 0.30 -26.95
N ARG A 377 4.16 -0.88 -27.15
CA ARG A 377 4.34 -2.04 -26.24
C ARG A 377 5.81 -2.44 -26.14
N HIS A 378 6.45 -2.52 -27.31
CA HIS A 378 7.86 -2.84 -27.44
C HIS A 378 8.76 -1.80 -26.79
N TRP A 379 8.46 -0.51 -26.99
CA TRP A 379 9.15 0.58 -26.31
C TRP A 379 9.02 0.48 -24.79
N PHE A 380 7.83 0.18 -24.28
CA PHE A 380 7.60 0.08 -22.84
C PHE A 380 8.43 -1.07 -22.24
N TYR A 381 8.41 -2.24 -22.89
CA TYR A 381 9.26 -3.38 -22.50
C TYR A 381 10.75 -3.00 -22.48
N LEU A 382 11.26 -2.41 -23.56
CA LEU A 382 12.66 -2.00 -23.65
C LEU A 382 13.03 -0.95 -22.61
N THR A 383 12.10 -0.06 -22.24
CA THR A 383 12.30 0.92 -21.18
C THR A 383 12.32 0.28 -19.80
N ALA A 384 11.48 -0.73 -19.55
CA ALA A 384 11.40 -1.43 -18.28
C ALA A 384 12.58 -2.40 -18.07
N GLU A 385 12.82 -3.30 -19.02
CA GLU A 385 13.72 -4.44 -18.88
C GLU A 385 15.01 -4.29 -19.69
N GLY A 386 14.96 -3.53 -20.78
CA GLY A 386 16.04 -3.47 -21.77
C GLY A 386 16.00 -4.63 -22.75
N SER A 387 16.93 -4.65 -23.70
CA SER A 387 16.91 -5.67 -24.77
C SER A 387 17.53 -7.01 -24.36
N ARG A 388 18.34 -7.03 -23.30
CA ARG A 388 19.02 -8.24 -22.77
C ARG A 388 19.01 -8.25 -21.25
N PRO A 389 17.83 -8.38 -20.63
CA PRO A 389 17.71 -8.30 -19.18
C PRO A 389 18.40 -9.48 -18.48
N ALA A 390 18.97 -9.24 -17.29
CA ALA A 390 19.69 -10.25 -16.51
C ALA A 390 18.83 -10.95 -15.45
N ASN A 391 17.56 -10.54 -15.31
CA ASN A 391 16.61 -10.99 -14.29
C ASN A 391 15.71 -12.15 -14.77
N GLY A 392 16.05 -12.79 -15.89
CA GLY A 392 15.31 -13.92 -16.45
C GLY A 392 14.13 -13.52 -17.36
N ARG A 393 13.88 -12.22 -17.57
CA ARG A 393 12.88 -11.77 -18.55
C ARG A 393 13.33 -12.08 -19.99
N PRO A 394 12.40 -12.20 -20.96
CA PRO A 394 12.73 -12.54 -22.34
C PRO A 394 13.75 -11.58 -22.97
N THR A 395 14.58 -12.05 -23.90
CA THR A 395 15.36 -11.11 -24.73
C THR A 395 14.46 -10.45 -25.74
N SER A 396 14.65 -9.15 -25.97
CA SER A 396 13.83 -8.36 -26.89
C SER A 396 14.68 -7.84 -28.06
N PRO A 397 14.22 -7.96 -29.31
CA PRO A 397 14.94 -7.44 -30.47
C PRO A 397 14.95 -5.90 -30.47
N THR A 398 15.80 -5.30 -31.31
CA THR A 398 15.77 -3.86 -31.57
C THR A 398 15.83 -3.64 -33.08
N CYS A 399 15.12 -2.65 -33.58
CA CYS A 399 14.97 -2.37 -35.01
C CYS A 399 16.29 -1.95 -35.68
N ASP A 400 17.21 -1.40 -34.88
CA ASP A 400 18.53 -0.94 -35.29
C ASP A 400 19.68 -1.84 -34.78
N ASN A 401 19.35 -3.01 -34.20
CA ASN A 401 20.29 -3.91 -33.52
C ASN A 401 21.07 -3.29 -32.35
N SER A 402 20.61 -2.16 -31.80
CA SER A 402 21.19 -1.55 -30.60
C SER A 402 20.93 -2.38 -29.33
N THR A 403 21.64 -2.07 -28.25
CA THR A 403 21.38 -2.60 -26.91
C THR A 403 20.77 -1.51 -26.03
N VAL A 404 19.64 -1.82 -25.38
CA VAL A 404 18.95 -0.93 -24.46
C VAL A 404 19.10 -1.46 -23.03
N THR A 405 19.41 -0.56 -22.09
CA THR A 405 19.41 -0.86 -20.65
C THR A 405 18.09 -0.39 -20.06
N GLY A 406 17.36 -1.29 -19.39
CA GLY A 406 16.08 -0.98 -18.75
C GLY A 406 16.22 -0.21 -17.44
N LEU A 407 15.09 0.36 -16.97
CA LEU A 407 14.97 1.19 -15.77
C LEU A 407 14.23 0.52 -14.61
N SER A 408 13.67 -0.68 -14.81
CA SER A 408 12.57 -1.34 -14.07
C SER A 408 11.17 -0.98 -14.55
N LEU A 409 10.25 -1.95 -14.43
CA LEU A 409 8.82 -1.79 -14.70
C LEU A 409 8.21 -0.56 -14.03
N ARG A 410 8.41 -0.41 -12.71
CA ARG A 410 7.80 0.70 -11.96
C ARG A 410 8.26 2.06 -12.48
N THR A 411 9.56 2.22 -12.74
CA THR A 411 10.10 3.48 -13.27
C THR A 411 9.58 3.77 -14.68
N ALA A 412 9.48 2.75 -15.54
CA ALA A 412 8.89 2.90 -16.87
C ALA A 412 7.40 3.30 -16.79
N GLY A 413 6.63 2.68 -15.88
CA GLY A 413 5.22 3.02 -15.62
C GLY A 413 5.04 4.46 -15.14
N GLU A 414 5.85 4.93 -14.19
CA GLU A 414 5.83 6.31 -13.69
C GLU A 414 6.11 7.33 -14.81
N ILE A 415 7.12 7.07 -15.65
CA ILE A 415 7.45 7.93 -16.81
C ILE A 415 6.30 7.93 -17.82
N PHE A 416 5.77 6.76 -18.18
CA PHE A 416 4.71 6.63 -19.16
C PHE A 416 3.41 7.31 -18.69
N TYR A 417 3.01 7.10 -17.44
CA TYR A 417 1.83 7.76 -16.87
C TYR A 417 1.98 9.29 -16.86
N ASN A 418 3.14 9.83 -16.47
CA ASN A 418 3.38 11.27 -16.50
C ASN A 418 3.40 11.84 -17.93
N ALA A 419 3.79 11.04 -18.92
CA ALA A 419 3.65 11.39 -20.33
C ALA A 419 2.18 11.37 -20.77
N LEU A 420 1.41 10.36 -20.36
CA LEU A 420 -0.02 10.24 -20.63
C LEU A 420 -0.81 11.44 -20.09
N LEU A 421 -0.41 12.02 -18.96
CA LEU A 421 -1.01 13.26 -18.42
C LEU A 421 -0.81 14.49 -19.31
N ARG A 422 0.06 14.41 -20.33
CA ARG A 422 0.31 15.47 -21.33
C ARG A 422 -0.42 15.22 -22.65
N LYS A 423 -1.14 14.09 -22.76
CA LYS A 423 -1.84 13.65 -23.96
C LYS A 423 -2.84 14.71 -24.46
N THR A 424 -2.94 14.83 -25.79
CA THR A 424 -3.98 15.61 -26.48
C THR A 424 -4.82 14.69 -27.35
N SER A 425 -5.91 15.20 -27.94
CA SER A 425 -6.78 14.41 -28.81
C SER A 425 -6.11 13.99 -30.14
N THR A 426 -4.93 14.53 -30.43
CA THR A 426 -4.11 14.23 -31.62
C THR A 426 -2.77 13.61 -31.25
N TRP A 427 -2.66 12.99 -30.07
CA TRP A 427 -1.42 12.36 -29.62
C TRP A 427 -1.00 11.25 -30.57
N ASP A 428 0.22 11.34 -31.07
CA ASP A 428 0.86 10.45 -32.04
C ASP A 428 2.20 9.96 -31.49
N TYR A 429 2.88 9.05 -32.18
CA TYR A 429 4.16 8.50 -31.71
C TYR A 429 5.23 9.57 -31.50
N ALA A 430 5.24 10.61 -32.33
CA ALA A 430 6.13 11.76 -32.16
C ALA A 430 5.86 12.50 -30.84
N ALA A 431 4.59 12.73 -30.50
CA ALA A 431 4.19 13.35 -29.25
C ALA A 431 4.48 12.46 -28.04
N VAL A 432 4.17 11.16 -28.10
CA VAL A 432 4.48 10.21 -27.01
C VAL A 432 5.98 10.20 -26.71
N ARG A 433 6.83 10.18 -27.75
CA ARG A 433 8.28 10.28 -27.59
C ARG A 433 8.70 11.57 -26.88
N ARG A 434 8.22 12.72 -27.34
CA ARG A 434 8.55 14.01 -26.70
C ARG A 434 8.07 14.06 -25.25
N ASP A 435 6.86 13.56 -24.97
CA ASP A 435 6.22 13.68 -23.68
C ASP A 435 6.82 12.71 -22.65
N THR A 436 7.22 11.50 -23.05
CA THR A 436 7.97 10.55 -22.20
C THR A 436 9.38 11.04 -21.90
N LEU A 437 10.07 11.66 -22.86
CA LEU A 437 11.35 12.33 -22.63
C LEU A 437 11.21 13.52 -21.66
N ALA A 438 10.16 14.32 -21.81
CA ALA A 438 9.85 15.42 -20.89
C ALA A 438 9.50 14.91 -19.48
N ALA A 439 8.69 13.85 -19.38
CA ALA A 439 8.35 13.20 -18.12
C ALA A 439 9.59 12.65 -17.40
N ALA A 440 10.49 11.98 -18.12
CA ALA A 440 11.75 11.49 -17.57
C ALA A 440 12.62 12.64 -17.02
N ARG A 441 12.71 13.78 -17.73
CA ARG A 441 13.41 14.97 -17.19
C ARG A 441 12.74 15.56 -15.96
N GLN A 442 11.41 15.57 -15.92
CA GLN A 442 10.65 16.15 -14.82
C GLN A 442 10.75 15.30 -13.54
N LEU A 443 10.64 13.98 -13.68
CA LEU A 443 10.73 13.04 -12.56
C LEU A 443 12.16 12.90 -12.05
N PHE A 444 13.16 13.00 -12.95
CA PHE A 444 14.57 12.81 -12.64
C PHE A 444 15.41 14.04 -13.04
N PRO A 445 15.17 15.23 -12.45
CA PRO A 445 15.80 16.48 -12.90
C PRO A 445 17.34 16.46 -12.78
N ASN A 446 17.86 15.71 -11.80
CA ASN A 446 19.27 15.60 -11.47
C ASN A 446 19.98 14.38 -12.08
N SER A 447 19.28 13.57 -12.87
CA SER A 447 19.84 12.39 -13.52
C SER A 447 19.49 12.38 -15.01
N CYS A 448 20.35 11.78 -15.81
CA CYS A 448 20.13 11.61 -17.24
C CYS A 448 20.16 10.17 -17.68
N ALA A 449 20.29 9.24 -16.73
CA ALA A 449 20.22 7.81 -17.00
C ALA A 449 18.83 7.45 -17.54
N GLU A 450 17.77 7.88 -16.86
CA GLU A 450 16.37 7.62 -17.20
C GLU A 450 16.01 8.26 -18.55
N PHE A 451 16.35 9.53 -18.72
CA PHE A 451 16.18 10.22 -20.00
C PHE A 451 16.93 9.52 -21.15
N THR A 452 18.17 9.07 -20.91
CA THR A 452 18.98 8.40 -21.92
C THR A 452 18.42 7.02 -22.26
N ALA A 453 17.93 6.27 -21.28
CA ALA A 453 17.30 4.98 -21.48
C ALA A 453 15.99 5.10 -22.28
N VAL A 454 15.11 6.06 -21.91
CA VAL A 454 13.88 6.35 -22.67
C VAL A 454 14.19 6.71 -24.12
N ARG A 455 15.19 7.57 -24.34
CA ARG A 455 15.63 7.95 -25.69
C ARG A 455 16.19 6.76 -26.47
N ALA A 456 16.99 5.91 -25.81
CA ALA A 456 17.55 4.71 -26.43
C ALA A 456 16.47 3.72 -26.83
N ALA A 457 15.46 3.49 -25.96
CA ALA A 457 14.31 2.66 -26.27
C ALA A 457 13.51 3.20 -27.47
N TRP A 458 13.29 4.52 -27.56
CA TRP A 458 12.59 5.10 -28.72
C TRP A 458 13.37 4.95 -30.03
N ASN A 459 14.68 5.12 -29.98
CA ASN A 459 15.54 4.86 -31.14
C ASN A 459 15.48 3.38 -31.54
N ALA A 460 15.51 2.47 -30.57
CA ALA A 460 15.45 1.03 -30.78
C ALA A 460 14.13 0.54 -31.40
N VAL A 461 13.05 1.31 -31.30
CA VAL A 461 11.76 1.05 -31.99
C VAL A 461 11.53 1.96 -33.21
N SER A 462 12.57 2.63 -33.71
CA SER A 462 12.55 3.46 -34.93
C SER A 462 11.65 4.70 -34.92
N VAL A 463 11.24 5.21 -33.75
CA VAL A 463 10.57 6.53 -33.69
C VAL A 463 11.64 7.62 -33.77
N PRO A 464 11.65 8.45 -34.83
CA PRO A 464 12.73 9.41 -35.05
C PRO A 464 12.74 10.51 -33.99
N ALA A 465 13.91 11.11 -33.77
CA ALA A 465 14.04 12.29 -32.91
C ALA A 465 13.19 13.46 -33.46
N GLN A 466 12.46 14.12 -32.56
CA GLN A 466 11.55 15.20 -32.87
C GLN A 466 12.16 16.56 -32.55
N ALA A 467 11.74 17.58 -33.30
CA ALA A 467 12.07 18.96 -32.95
C ALA A 467 11.44 19.32 -31.60
N GLY A 468 12.20 20.01 -30.74
CA GLY A 468 11.72 20.44 -29.42
C GLY A 468 11.68 19.33 -28.37
N GLU A 469 12.32 18.18 -28.60
CA GLU A 469 12.59 17.22 -27.52
C GLU A 469 13.33 17.92 -26.38
N ALA A 470 12.91 17.60 -25.14
CA ALA A 470 13.67 18.01 -23.97
C ALA A 470 15.11 17.53 -24.11
N THR A 471 16.07 18.33 -23.65
CA THR A 471 17.47 17.90 -23.60
C THR A 471 17.87 17.60 -22.16
N CYS A 472 18.81 16.68 -22.01
CA CYS A 472 19.63 16.64 -20.82
C CYS A 472 21.07 17.02 -21.21
N THR A 473 21.61 18.03 -20.55
CA THR A 473 23.03 18.37 -20.52
C THR A 473 23.57 18.20 -19.10
N GLY A 474 23.68 16.96 -18.65
CA GLY A 474 24.47 16.57 -17.48
C GLY A 474 25.72 15.84 -17.97
N THR A 475 26.88 16.13 -17.37
CA THR A 475 28.11 15.36 -17.62
C THR A 475 27.81 13.87 -17.44
N PRO A 476 28.25 12.98 -18.36
CA PRO A 476 28.09 11.55 -18.15
C PRO A 476 28.91 11.18 -16.92
N SER A 477 28.23 10.85 -15.82
CA SER A 477 28.88 10.07 -14.77
C SER A 477 29.20 8.70 -15.39
N PRO A 478 30.44 8.20 -15.29
CA PRO A 478 30.87 7.06 -16.08
C PRO A 478 29.99 5.84 -15.79
N THR A 479 29.46 5.28 -16.88
CA THR A 479 28.84 3.97 -16.93
C THR A 479 29.80 2.94 -16.34
N THR A 480 29.41 2.28 -15.24
CA THR A 480 29.86 0.93 -14.96
C THR A 480 28.68 0.12 -14.43
N SER A 481 28.14 -0.72 -15.31
CA SER A 481 27.47 -1.94 -14.90
C SER A 481 28.55 -3.01 -14.73
N PRO A 482 28.55 -3.82 -13.66
CA PRO A 482 29.17 -5.14 -13.74
C PRO A 482 28.19 -6.27 -13.40
N LYS A 483 28.08 -7.21 -14.35
CA LYS A 483 27.68 -8.61 -14.17
C LYS A 483 28.59 -9.30 -13.13
N PRO A 484 28.14 -10.38 -12.42
CA PRO A 484 28.82 -10.85 -11.22
C PRO A 484 30.04 -11.72 -11.54
N THR A 485 31.15 -11.49 -10.82
CA THR A 485 32.12 -12.49 -10.32
C THR A 485 33.34 -11.78 -9.69
N GLY A 486 33.70 -12.20 -8.47
CA GLY A 486 35.01 -11.96 -7.84
C GLY A 486 35.18 -10.66 -7.04
N SER A 487 34.95 -10.74 -5.73
CA SER A 487 35.28 -9.69 -4.75
C SER A 487 36.76 -9.28 -4.82
N PRO A 488 37.07 -7.96 -4.80
CA PRO A 488 37.81 -7.45 -3.63
C PRO A 488 37.40 -6.02 -3.20
N LYS A 489 36.95 -5.95 -1.93
CA LYS A 489 37.01 -4.88 -0.90
C LYS A 489 36.99 -3.38 -1.32
N PRO A 490 35.96 -2.59 -0.91
CA PRO A 490 35.98 -1.13 -1.00
C PRO A 490 36.74 -0.51 0.19
N THR A 491 37.61 0.46 -0.11
CA THR A 491 38.37 1.26 0.86
C THR A 491 37.58 2.52 1.21
N ALA A 492 37.08 2.58 2.44
CA ALA A 492 36.67 3.83 3.09
C ALA A 492 37.91 4.67 3.41
N SER A 493 37.77 6.00 3.44
CA SER A 493 38.76 6.84 4.14
C SER A 493 38.10 7.62 5.27
N PRO A 494 38.66 7.60 6.49
CA PRO A 494 37.89 7.80 7.72
C PRO A 494 38.27 9.09 8.45
N THR A 495 37.40 9.54 9.36
CA THR A 495 37.89 10.05 10.65
C THR A 495 36.91 9.68 11.77
N SER A 496 37.48 9.03 12.79
CA SER A 496 36.90 8.38 13.98
C SER A 496 35.88 7.24 13.75
N ALA A 497 36.42 6.04 13.57
CA ALA A 497 35.83 4.72 13.86
C ALA A 497 34.65 4.20 13.00
N GLY A 498 34.71 4.40 11.68
CA GLY A 498 34.39 3.39 10.65
C GLY A 498 33.00 2.72 10.57
N ARG A 499 32.03 3.09 11.42
CA ARG A 499 30.66 2.54 11.40
C ARG A 499 29.58 3.61 11.21
N THR A 500 29.98 4.83 10.88
CA THR A 500 29.08 5.95 10.62
C THR A 500 28.94 6.17 9.12
N PHE A 501 27.71 6.21 8.63
CA PHE A 501 27.37 6.29 7.21
C PHE A 501 26.28 7.33 7.00
N THR A 502 26.34 8.08 5.90
CA THR A 502 25.45 9.23 5.66
C THR A 502 24.82 9.14 4.29
N ASP A 503 23.50 9.37 4.24
CA ASP A 503 22.79 9.74 3.02
C ASP A 503 22.58 11.26 3.06
N GLY A 504 23.32 11.96 2.19
CA GLY A 504 23.26 13.41 2.06
C GLY A 504 22.24 13.91 1.04
N THR A 505 21.39 13.02 0.52
CA THR A 505 20.43 13.36 -0.55
C THR A 505 19.21 14.04 0.04
N ALA A 506 18.98 15.30 -0.34
CA ALA A 506 17.76 16.00 0.03
C ALA A 506 16.55 15.41 -0.70
N ARG A 507 15.47 15.15 0.02
CA ARG A 507 14.21 14.57 -0.49
C ARG A 507 13.02 15.34 0.09
N PRO A 508 12.00 15.70 -0.71
CA PRO A 508 10.81 16.34 -0.17
C PRO A 508 10.09 15.38 0.77
N ILE A 509 9.47 15.88 1.82
CA ILE A 509 8.49 15.16 2.62
C ILE A 509 7.16 15.77 2.21
N ASN A 510 6.42 15.06 1.35
CA ASN A 510 5.13 15.52 0.85
C ASN A 510 4.04 15.18 1.85
N ASP A 511 2.98 15.98 1.84
CA ASP A 511 1.78 15.81 2.67
C ASP A 511 1.18 14.41 2.45
N LEU A 512 0.83 13.71 3.53
CA LEU A 512 0.32 12.34 3.52
C LEU A 512 1.17 11.33 2.72
N ALA A 513 2.49 11.51 2.69
CA ALA A 513 3.41 10.66 1.95
C ALA A 513 4.59 10.20 2.78
N THR A 514 5.24 9.12 2.34
CA THR A 514 6.49 8.63 2.92
C THR A 514 7.66 8.86 2.00
N THR A 515 8.69 9.51 2.54
CA THR A 515 9.99 9.67 1.89
C THR A 515 11.01 8.71 2.46
N THR A 516 11.78 8.06 1.59
CA THR A 516 12.77 7.05 1.99
C THR A 516 14.19 7.49 1.65
N GLY A 517 15.04 7.61 2.66
CA GLY A 517 16.50 7.68 2.52
C GLY A 517 17.13 6.28 2.62
N SER A 518 18.30 6.06 2.03
CA SER A 518 18.96 4.74 2.03
C SER A 518 20.47 4.85 2.16
N VAL A 519 21.05 3.96 2.96
CA VAL A 519 22.49 3.83 3.19
C VAL A 519 22.86 2.36 3.10
N THR A 520 23.81 2.03 2.24
CA THR A 520 24.33 0.66 2.11
C THR A 520 25.71 0.55 2.76
N THR A 521 25.89 -0.46 3.61
CA THR A 521 27.16 -0.68 4.30
C THR A 521 27.74 -2.06 4.00
N SER A 522 29.07 -2.17 4.00
CA SER A 522 29.81 -3.42 3.84
C SER A 522 30.32 -3.98 5.17
N LEU A 523 29.79 -3.49 6.30
CA LEU A 523 30.15 -3.99 7.63
C LEU A 523 29.78 -5.47 7.80
N THR A 524 30.49 -6.18 8.66
CA THR A 524 30.19 -7.56 9.03
C THR A 524 29.77 -7.64 10.50
N GLY A 525 29.01 -8.69 10.83
CA GLY A 525 28.50 -8.90 12.19
C GLY A 525 27.20 -8.11 12.50
N PRO A 526 26.74 -8.15 13.76
CA PRO A 526 25.55 -7.43 14.18
C PRO A 526 25.77 -5.91 14.19
N ALA A 527 24.68 -5.16 13.99
CA ALA A 527 24.66 -3.73 14.27
C ALA A 527 24.87 -3.46 15.77
N ALA A 528 25.47 -2.31 16.08
CA ALA A 528 25.68 -1.80 17.41
C ALA A 528 24.32 -1.59 18.06
N SER A 529 24.23 -1.91 19.34
CA SER A 529 23.05 -1.63 20.15
C SER A 529 23.48 -0.69 21.28
N PRO A 530 23.00 0.56 21.29
CA PRO A 530 22.02 1.11 20.34
C PRO A 530 22.63 1.58 19.01
N VAL A 531 21.82 1.55 17.94
CA VAL A 531 22.12 2.26 16.68
C VAL A 531 21.81 3.74 16.89
N THR A 532 22.73 4.61 16.48
CA THR A 532 22.51 6.07 16.56
C THR A 532 22.17 6.63 15.20
N LEU A 533 21.13 7.47 15.12
CA LEU A 533 20.71 8.17 13.91
C LEU A 533 20.86 9.68 14.14
N THR A 534 21.38 10.42 13.16
CA THR A 534 21.26 11.88 13.13
C THR A 534 20.48 12.27 11.89
N ILE A 535 19.29 12.82 12.06
CA ILE A 535 18.36 13.15 10.97
C ILE A 535 18.26 14.66 10.88
N THR A 536 18.62 15.21 9.72
CA THR A 536 18.53 16.64 9.41
C THR A 536 17.34 16.85 8.48
N LEU A 537 16.33 17.56 8.96
CA LEU A 537 15.15 17.86 8.14
C LEU A 537 14.59 19.26 8.43
N GLN A 538 13.76 19.74 7.51
CA GLN A 538 12.86 20.87 7.71
C GLN A 538 11.42 20.36 7.60
N HIS A 539 10.55 20.66 8.56
CA HIS A 539 9.12 20.36 8.49
C HIS A 539 8.32 21.39 9.28
N THR A 540 7.14 21.75 8.80
CA THR A 540 6.28 22.75 9.46
C THR A 540 5.63 22.21 10.74
N CYS A 541 5.38 20.90 10.82
CA CYS A 541 4.88 20.22 12.02
C CYS A 541 5.63 18.90 12.28
N ALA A 542 6.45 18.82 13.33
CA ALA A 542 7.20 17.62 13.67
C ALA A 542 6.32 16.50 14.22
N GLU A 543 5.21 16.87 14.84
CA GLU A 543 4.19 15.99 15.42
C GLU A 543 3.52 15.10 14.37
N ASP A 544 3.54 15.51 13.10
CA ASP A 544 2.96 14.74 12.00
C ASP A 544 3.86 13.60 11.53
N LEU A 545 5.14 13.63 11.91
CA LEU A 545 6.14 12.74 11.34
C LEU A 545 6.23 11.39 12.06
N THR A 546 6.02 10.30 11.31
CA THR A 546 6.47 8.96 11.70
C THR A 546 7.79 8.65 11.03
N ILE A 547 8.80 8.27 11.82
CA ILE A 547 10.12 7.88 11.33
C ILE A 547 10.39 6.42 11.69
N THR A 548 10.72 5.61 10.68
CA THR A 548 11.05 4.19 10.84
C THR A 548 12.39 3.87 10.20
N LEU A 549 13.28 3.22 10.94
CA LEU A 549 14.50 2.63 10.42
C LEU A 549 14.22 1.19 9.98
N ARG A 550 14.54 0.83 8.74
CA ARG A 550 14.42 -0.53 8.23
C ARG A 550 15.81 -1.09 7.97
N ALA A 551 16.08 -2.24 8.57
CA ALA A 551 17.33 -2.95 8.43
C ALA A 551 17.39 -3.79 7.14
N PRO A 552 18.58 -4.30 6.76
CA PRO A 552 18.77 -5.11 5.56
C PRO A 552 18.00 -6.44 5.55
N ASP A 553 17.67 -6.97 6.73
CA ASP A 553 16.86 -8.17 6.94
C ASP A 553 15.34 -7.87 6.92
N ASN A 554 14.95 -6.68 6.42
CA ASN A 554 13.59 -6.13 6.40
C ASN A 554 12.96 -5.86 7.77
N LYS A 555 13.66 -6.10 8.88
CA LYS A 555 13.16 -5.76 10.22
C LYS A 555 13.06 -4.24 10.37
N THR A 556 11.93 -3.77 10.88
CA THR A 556 11.68 -2.35 11.12
C THR A 556 11.87 -1.99 12.60
N TYR A 557 12.40 -0.81 12.82
CA TYR A 557 12.68 -0.22 14.11
C TYR A 557 12.08 1.19 14.14
N PRO A 558 11.09 1.44 15.00
CA PRO A 558 10.48 2.76 15.10
C PRO A 558 11.47 3.74 15.75
N VAL A 559 11.58 4.93 15.17
CA VAL A 559 12.51 6.00 15.58
C VAL A 559 11.73 7.17 16.17
N LEU A 560 10.64 7.56 15.51
CA LEU A 560 9.70 8.58 15.95
C LEU A 560 8.30 8.12 15.55
N ALA A 561 7.31 8.33 16.40
CA ALA A 561 5.91 8.13 16.06
C ALA A 561 5.25 9.50 15.95
N SER A 562 4.39 9.66 14.94
CA SER A 562 3.49 10.81 14.87
C SER A 562 2.57 10.83 16.11
N ARG A 563 2.10 12.02 16.47
CA ARG A 563 1.25 12.24 17.64
C ARG A 563 0.34 13.44 17.43
N SER A 564 -0.87 13.39 17.96
CA SER A 564 -1.75 14.55 17.99
C SER A 564 -1.25 15.59 19.00
N GLY A 565 -1.31 16.88 18.65
CA GLY A 565 -0.87 17.96 19.54
C GLY A 565 -0.59 19.28 18.83
N THR A 566 0.05 20.20 19.56
CA THR A 566 0.49 21.49 18.99
C THR A 566 1.68 21.27 18.07
N CYS A 567 1.55 21.68 16.81
CA CYS A 567 2.62 21.60 15.83
C CYS A 567 3.85 22.42 16.24
N THR A 568 5.00 21.75 16.25
CA THR A 568 6.31 22.35 16.44
C THR A 568 7.12 22.24 15.15
N ARG A 569 7.70 23.35 14.69
CA ARG A 569 8.54 23.34 13.50
C ARG A 569 9.81 22.53 13.76
N TRP A 570 10.17 21.62 12.85
CA TRP A 570 11.50 21.01 12.83
C TRP A 570 12.38 21.78 11.86
N SER A 571 13.53 22.26 12.33
CA SER A 571 14.58 22.81 11.47
C SER A 571 15.95 22.37 11.98
N GLY A 572 16.68 21.58 11.18
CA GLY A 572 18.04 21.14 11.49
C GLY A 572 18.14 19.69 11.96
N ALA A 573 19.28 19.34 12.54
CA ALA A 573 19.60 17.97 12.95
C ALA A 573 19.01 17.61 14.32
N ARG A 574 18.43 16.41 14.43
CA ARG A 574 18.13 15.76 15.71
C ARG A 574 18.75 14.37 15.74
N THR A 575 19.21 13.97 16.92
CA THR A 575 19.83 12.65 17.12
C THR A 575 18.86 11.72 17.85
N PHE A 576 18.74 10.49 17.34
CA PHE A 576 17.91 9.43 17.88
C PHE A 576 18.76 8.21 18.19
N THR A 577 18.27 7.40 19.13
CA THR A 577 18.94 6.18 19.57
C THR A 577 17.93 5.05 19.48
N VAL A 578 18.23 4.03 18.68
CA VAL A 578 17.38 2.86 18.48
C VAL A 578 17.94 1.72 19.33
N PRO A 579 17.32 1.40 20.49
CA PRO A 579 17.79 0.32 21.35
C PRO A 579 17.47 -1.05 20.76
N ALA A 580 18.26 -2.06 21.13
CA ALA A 580 17.98 -3.47 20.85
C ALA A 580 17.86 -3.82 19.35
N VAL A 581 18.69 -3.21 18.51
CA VAL A 581 18.83 -3.62 17.11
C VAL A 581 19.53 -4.97 17.06
N THR A 582 18.86 -5.97 16.49
CA THR A 582 19.39 -7.36 16.36
C THR A 582 19.75 -7.71 14.92
N SER A 583 19.71 -6.73 14.02
CA SER A 583 19.92 -6.90 12.59
C SER A 583 21.40 -6.86 12.22
N PRO A 584 21.79 -7.44 11.07
CA PRO A 584 23.16 -7.34 10.57
C PRO A 584 23.54 -5.89 10.28
N ALA A 585 24.78 -5.52 10.60
CA ALA A 585 25.31 -4.19 10.27
C ALA A 585 25.44 -3.99 8.75
N GLY A 586 25.85 -5.05 8.04
CA GLY A 586 26.02 -5.05 6.59
C GLY A 586 24.71 -5.14 5.82
N GLY A 587 24.64 -4.40 4.71
CA GLY A 587 23.48 -4.36 3.81
C GLY A 587 22.84 -2.96 3.74
N THR A 588 21.67 -2.88 3.11
CA THR A 588 20.96 -1.62 2.88
C THR A 588 20.03 -1.28 4.05
N TRP A 589 20.37 -0.23 4.78
CA TRP A 589 19.52 0.39 5.78
C TRP A 589 18.67 1.49 5.12
N LYS A 590 17.39 1.57 5.47
CA LYS A 590 16.48 2.60 4.96
C LYS A 590 15.91 3.43 6.10
N LEU A 591 15.87 4.74 5.94
CA LEU A 591 15.14 5.65 6.81
C LEU A 591 13.85 6.06 6.10
N LEU A 592 12.71 5.65 6.65
CA LEU A 592 11.40 6.05 6.17
C LEU A 592 10.91 7.21 7.04
N VAL A 593 10.54 8.32 6.42
CA VAL A 593 9.98 9.51 7.06
C VAL A 593 8.62 9.73 6.41
N ALA A 594 7.56 9.42 7.14
CA ALA A 594 6.18 9.62 6.74
C ALA A 594 5.63 10.90 7.37
N ASP A 595 4.93 11.70 6.57
CA ASP A 595 3.98 12.69 7.08
C ASP A 595 2.60 12.03 7.15
N ASP A 596 2.08 11.82 8.35
CA ASP A 596 0.84 11.06 8.59
C ASP A 596 -0.40 11.97 8.68
N TYR A 597 -0.24 13.29 8.69
CA TYR A 597 -1.33 14.24 8.87
C TYR A 597 -1.35 15.30 7.76
N ARG A 598 -2.53 15.90 7.54
CA ARG A 598 -2.75 16.80 6.40
C ARG A 598 -2.14 18.17 6.62
N ARG A 599 -1.74 18.81 5.52
CA ARG A 599 -1.42 20.25 5.30
C ARG A 599 0.03 20.66 5.48
N ASP A 600 0.83 19.83 6.14
CA ASP A 600 2.23 20.13 6.41
C ASP A 600 3.11 19.44 5.35
N THR A 601 4.27 20.01 5.11
CA THR A 601 5.27 19.44 4.18
C THR A 601 6.66 19.81 4.66
N GLY A 602 7.67 19.15 4.12
CA GLY A 602 9.04 19.44 4.45
C GLY A 602 10.06 18.85 3.51
N THR A 603 11.28 18.67 4.03
CA THR A 603 12.41 18.12 3.29
C THR A 603 13.32 17.39 4.27
N LEU A 604 13.54 16.11 4.03
CA LEU A 604 14.64 15.37 4.63
C LEU A 604 15.91 15.84 3.92
N THR A 605 16.79 16.57 4.61
CA THR A 605 18.02 17.11 4.01
C THR A 605 19.13 16.08 3.98
N SER A 606 19.31 15.37 5.09
CA SER A 606 20.29 14.29 5.21
C SER A 606 19.97 13.42 6.42
N TRP A 607 20.51 12.22 6.44
CA TRP A 607 20.57 11.42 7.67
C TRP A 607 21.84 10.61 7.75
N THR A 608 22.28 10.36 8.98
CA THR A 608 23.48 9.60 9.30
C THR A 608 23.09 8.47 10.24
N ILE A 609 23.70 7.29 10.05
CA ILE A 609 23.54 6.12 10.89
C ILE A 609 24.90 5.65 11.39
N THR A 610 25.02 5.43 12.69
CA THR A 610 26.16 4.77 13.32
C THR A 610 25.72 3.36 13.73
N LEU A 611 26.24 2.38 13.01
CA LEU A 611 25.94 0.96 13.13
C LEU A 611 26.92 0.23 14.02
#